data_AF-A0A5C4QUG2-F1
#
_entry.id   AF-A0A5C4QUG2-F1
#
_cell.length_a   1.000
_cell.length_b   1.000
_cell.length_c   1.000
_cell.angle_alpha   90.00
_cell.angle_beta   90.00
_cell.angle_gamma   90.00
#
_symmetry.space_group_name_H-M   'P 1'
#
loop_
_entity.id
_entity.type
_entity.pdbx_description
1 polymer ?
#
loop_
_entity_poly.entity_id
_entity_poly.type
_entity_poly.pdbx_seq_one_letter_code
_entity_poly.pdbx_strand_id
1 'polypeptide(L)'
;MSGSPTDPLLTSVQDAVVQAYYPDRVRAAAGARTRAQAAQSVVTVFAGALVATFTLTSLATAAPVTRVGGCAAVTLWLLAAVLYVRAIATIVPAAPTAAREARDGRSLVEEVLKRGDDEARQVDRRQRTANLASVLALAVTMLTFGSALFVEHPDKARRGVLILGTEGQATLRALCGTGEARVDGEIDVTSFSGQFVSVRLDRCGERRDVTVRIPRSAVSSALTMEG
;
A
#
# COMPACT_ATOMS: atom_id res chain seq x y z
N MET A 1 -63.32 13.03 -34.39
CA MET A 1 -62.31 12.96 -33.32
C MET A 1 -62.29 11.53 -32.81
N SER A 2 -61.51 10.69 -33.48
CA SER A 2 -61.39 9.25 -33.22
C SER A 2 -60.10 9.04 -32.45
N GLY A 3 -60.18 9.05 -31.12
CA GLY A 3 -59.08 8.60 -30.27
C GLY A 3 -58.90 7.09 -30.48
N SER A 4 -57.74 6.67 -30.95
CA SER A 4 -57.44 5.26 -31.18
C SER A 4 -57.35 4.54 -29.82
N PRO A 5 -57.96 3.36 -29.64
CA PRO A 5 -58.00 2.63 -28.36
C PRO A 5 -56.62 2.18 -27.83
N THR A 6 -55.56 2.39 -28.61
CA THR A 6 -54.16 2.16 -28.24
C THR A 6 -53.54 3.28 -27.39
N ASP A 7 -54.07 4.50 -27.42
CA ASP A 7 -53.55 5.63 -26.64
C ASP A 7 -53.54 5.42 -25.11
N PRO A 8 -54.60 4.89 -24.46
CA PRO A 8 -54.59 4.67 -23.01
C PRO A 8 -53.63 3.54 -22.58
N LEU A 9 -53.43 2.53 -23.43
CA LEU A 9 -52.49 1.44 -23.16
C LEU A 9 -51.03 1.92 -23.31
N LEU A 10 -50.75 2.73 -24.33
CA LEU A 10 -49.44 3.36 -24.51
C LEU A 10 -49.08 4.29 -23.35
N THR A 11 -50.03 5.09 -22.86
CA THR A 11 -49.80 5.95 -21.68
C THR A 11 -49.62 5.13 -20.41
N SER A 12 -50.39 4.06 -20.19
CA SER A 12 -50.22 3.19 -19.02
C SER A 12 -48.88 2.45 -19.00
N VAL A 13 -48.42 1.95 -20.16
CA VAL A 13 -47.09 1.32 -20.28
C VAL A 13 -45.99 2.35 -20.08
N GLN A 14 -46.15 3.55 -20.64
CA GLN A 14 -45.19 4.63 -20.46
C GLN A 14 -45.10 5.07 -19.00
N ASP A 15 -46.22 5.23 -18.30
CA ASP A 15 -46.24 5.56 -16.88
C ASP A 15 -45.60 4.45 -16.04
N ALA A 16 -45.90 3.18 -16.32
CA ALA A 16 -45.28 2.06 -15.61
C ALA A 16 -43.76 2.00 -15.82
N VAL A 17 -43.27 2.25 -17.05
CA VAL A 17 -41.84 2.32 -17.36
C VAL A 17 -41.18 3.52 -16.69
N VAL A 18 -41.82 4.69 -16.71
CA VAL A 18 -41.32 5.87 -16.00
C VAL A 18 -41.26 5.58 -14.50
N GLN A 19 -42.32 5.05 -13.90
CA GLN A 19 -42.36 4.77 -12.47
C GLN A 19 -41.33 3.72 -12.03
N ALA A 20 -41.05 2.73 -12.88
CA ALA A 20 -40.05 1.70 -12.61
C ALA A 20 -38.60 2.19 -12.79
N TYR A 21 -38.29 2.91 -13.88
CA TYR A 21 -36.91 3.22 -14.27
C TYR A 21 -36.45 4.64 -13.92
N TYR A 22 -37.36 5.60 -13.79
CA TYR A 22 -37.03 6.98 -13.46
C TYR A 22 -36.38 7.11 -12.06
N PRO A 23 -36.86 6.45 -10.99
CA PRO A 23 -36.22 6.53 -9.69
C PRO A 23 -34.77 6.03 -9.70
N ASP A 24 -34.50 4.95 -10.43
CA ASP A 24 -33.16 4.36 -10.53
C ASP A 24 -32.20 5.27 -11.30
N ARG A 25 -32.67 5.92 -12.38
CA ARG A 25 -31.86 6.88 -13.14
C ARG A 25 -31.56 8.15 -12.35
N VAL A 26 -32.54 8.69 -11.62
CA VAL A 26 -32.31 9.83 -10.72
C VAL A 26 -31.35 9.47 -9.59
N ARG A 27 -31.38 8.21 -9.11
CA ARG A 27 -30.48 7.71 -8.06
C ARG A 27 -29.12 7.26 -8.56
N ALA A 28 -28.89 7.13 -9.86
CA ALA A 28 -27.62 6.61 -10.40
C ALA A 28 -26.39 7.40 -9.91
N ALA A 29 -26.48 8.73 -9.86
CA ALA A 29 -25.43 9.58 -9.31
C ALA A 29 -25.19 9.35 -7.81
N ALA A 30 -26.26 9.15 -7.03
CA ALA A 30 -26.15 8.82 -5.61
C ALA A 30 -25.50 7.45 -5.40
N GLY A 31 -25.89 6.44 -6.19
CA GLY A 31 -25.28 5.11 -6.18
C GLY A 31 -23.78 5.14 -6.50
N ALA A 32 -23.37 5.92 -7.50
CA ALA A 32 -21.96 6.11 -7.84
C ALA A 32 -21.16 6.73 -6.67
N ARG A 33 -21.74 7.74 -5.99
CA ARG A 33 -21.13 8.34 -4.78
C ARG A 33 -21.05 7.36 -3.62
N THR A 34 -22.08 6.56 -3.37
CA THR A 34 -22.04 5.52 -2.31
C THR A 34 -20.93 4.48 -2.59
N ARG A 35 -20.77 4.03 -3.84
CA ARG A 35 -19.65 3.15 -4.22
C ARG A 35 -18.29 3.82 -3.97
N ALA A 36 -18.17 5.11 -4.28
CA ALA A 36 -16.95 5.87 -4.04
C ALA A 36 -16.62 5.98 -2.54
N GLN A 37 -17.63 6.26 -1.71
CA GLN A 37 -17.48 6.36 -0.25
C GLN A 37 -17.06 5.03 0.37
N ALA A 38 -17.66 3.93 -0.08
CA ALA A 38 -17.26 2.58 0.34
C ALA A 38 -15.81 2.25 -0.07
N ALA A 39 -15.38 2.64 -1.27
CA ALA A 39 -14.00 2.47 -1.70
C ALA A 39 -13.02 3.34 -0.88
N GLN A 40 -13.40 4.58 -0.58
CA GLN A 40 -12.60 5.51 0.21
C GLN A 40 -12.32 4.96 1.62
N SER A 41 -13.32 4.40 2.30
CA SER A 41 -13.12 3.88 3.66
C SER A 41 -12.09 2.74 3.67
N VAL A 42 -12.17 1.81 2.72
CA VAL A 42 -11.19 0.72 2.56
C VAL A 42 -9.79 1.29 2.34
N VAL A 43 -9.64 2.23 1.42
CA VAL A 43 -8.36 2.90 1.12
C VAL A 43 -7.76 3.59 2.34
N THR A 44 -8.58 4.29 3.13
CA THR A 44 -8.10 4.96 4.35
C THR A 44 -7.65 3.98 5.42
N VAL A 45 -8.33 2.83 5.56
CA VAL A 45 -7.92 1.77 6.48
C VAL A 45 -6.57 1.19 6.08
N PHE A 46 -6.37 0.88 4.79
CA PHE A 46 -5.07 0.38 4.31
C PHE A 46 -3.94 1.41 4.46
N ALA A 47 -4.20 2.67 4.11
CA ALA A 47 -3.24 3.75 4.30
C ALA A 47 -2.84 3.89 5.77
N GLY A 48 -3.83 3.91 6.69
CA GLY A 48 -3.59 3.99 8.13
C GLY A 48 -2.82 2.79 8.66
N ALA A 49 -3.19 1.57 8.25
CA ALA A 49 -2.50 0.35 8.63
C ALA A 49 -1.03 0.35 8.20
N LEU A 50 -0.73 0.75 6.96
CA LEU A 50 0.66 0.83 6.47
C LEU A 50 1.48 1.87 7.22
N VAL A 51 0.93 3.05 7.45
CA VAL A 51 1.61 4.09 8.24
C VAL A 51 1.89 3.59 9.66
N ALA A 52 0.91 2.92 10.30
CA ALA A 52 1.09 2.34 11.63
C ALA A 52 2.16 1.24 11.63
N THR A 53 2.11 0.30 10.68
CA THR A 53 3.10 -0.75 10.53
C THR A 53 4.49 -0.16 10.36
N PHE A 54 4.69 0.80 9.46
CA PHE A 54 6.01 1.41 9.23
C PHE A 54 6.51 2.25 10.40
N THR A 55 5.60 2.85 11.16
CA THR A 55 5.95 3.58 12.39
C THR A 55 6.40 2.60 13.49
N LEU A 56 5.70 1.46 13.64
CA LEU A 56 5.98 0.49 14.70
C LEU A 56 7.15 -0.46 14.39
N THR A 57 7.40 -0.80 13.12
CA THR A 57 8.41 -1.81 12.74
C THR A 57 9.80 -1.26 12.46
N SER A 58 10.11 -0.02 12.85
CA SER A 58 11.41 0.63 12.59
C SER A 58 11.81 0.50 11.11
N LEU A 59 11.10 1.20 10.23
CA LEU A 59 11.44 1.24 8.80
C LEU A 59 12.93 1.55 8.56
N ALA A 60 13.55 2.32 9.46
CA ALA A 60 14.97 2.68 9.45
C ALA A 60 15.95 1.49 9.59
N THR A 61 15.50 0.29 9.96
CA THR A 61 16.34 -0.91 10.02
C THR A 61 16.01 -1.94 8.93
N ALA A 62 14.95 -1.71 8.14
CA ALA A 62 14.59 -2.58 7.03
C ALA A 62 15.59 -2.45 5.86
N ALA A 63 15.66 -3.45 4.98
CA ALA A 63 16.46 -3.32 3.75
C ALA A 63 16.07 -2.07 2.93
N PRO A 64 17.01 -1.39 2.24
CA PRO A 64 16.73 -0.14 1.55
C PRO A 64 15.63 -0.27 0.48
N VAL A 65 15.57 -1.42 -0.20
CA VAL A 65 14.49 -1.75 -1.16
C VAL A 65 13.13 -1.74 -0.47
N THR A 66 13.02 -2.37 0.71
CA THR A 66 11.79 -2.39 1.50
C THR A 66 11.40 -1.00 1.99
N ARG A 67 12.37 -0.15 2.35
CA ARG A 67 12.11 1.25 2.76
C ARG A 67 11.50 2.04 1.61
N VAL A 68 12.15 2.03 0.44
CA VAL A 68 11.68 2.76 -0.74
C VAL A 68 10.32 2.23 -1.21
N GLY A 69 10.16 0.91 -1.26
CA GLY A 69 8.89 0.27 -1.59
C GLY A 69 7.78 0.65 -0.62
N GLY A 70 8.07 0.69 0.68
CA GLY A 70 7.13 1.11 1.72
C GLY A 70 6.70 2.56 1.59
N CYS A 71 7.65 3.48 1.39
CA CYS A 71 7.34 4.89 1.13
C CYS A 71 6.51 5.08 -0.14
N ALA A 72 6.85 4.37 -1.22
CA ALA A 72 6.09 4.42 -2.46
C ALA A 72 4.66 3.88 -2.28
N ALA A 73 4.49 2.77 -1.56
CA ALA A 73 3.18 2.20 -1.23
C ALA A 73 2.31 3.20 -0.46
N VAL A 74 2.83 3.79 0.62
CA VAL A 74 2.09 4.80 1.41
C VAL A 74 1.69 5.99 0.54
N THR A 75 2.61 6.50 -0.27
CA THR A 75 2.36 7.65 -1.15
C THR A 75 1.25 7.34 -2.17
N LEU A 76 1.26 6.14 -2.76
CA LEU A 76 0.23 5.71 -3.70
C LEU A 76 -1.14 5.55 -3.02
N TRP A 77 -1.19 5.01 -1.80
CA TRP A 77 -2.43 4.91 -1.03
C TRP A 77 -3.00 6.29 -0.68
N LEU A 78 -2.15 7.24 -0.29
CA LEU A 78 -2.57 8.63 -0.04
C LEU A 78 -3.07 9.30 -1.33
N LEU A 79 -2.38 9.09 -2.45
CA LEU A 79 -2.82 9.59 -3.75
C LEU A 79 -4.19 9.00 -4.14
N ALA A 80 -4.38 7.69 -3.95
CA ALA A 80 -5.67 7.05 -4.20
C ALA A 80 -6.78 7.66 -3.31
N ALA A 81 -6.51 7.89 -2.03
CA ALA A 81 -7.46 8.53 -1.12
C ALA A 81 -7.88 9.93 -1.61
N VAL A 82 -6.91 10.76 -2.00
CA VAL A 82 -7.17 12.09 -2.56
C VAL A 82 -7.98 12.01 -3.85
N LEU A 83 -7.70 11.03 -4.72
CA LEU A 83 -8.46 10.83 -5.95
C LEU A 83 -9.91 10.39 -5.69
N TYR A 84 -10.16 9.55 -4.69
CA TYR A 84 -11.54 9.21 -4.28
C TYR A 84 -12.27 10.42 -3.70
N VAL A 85 -11.62 11.20 -2.82
CA VAL A 85 -12.19 12.44 -2.29
C VAL A 85 -12.53 13.38 -3.44
N ARG A 86 -11.61 13.56 -4.40
CA ARG A 86 -11.88 14.36 -5.60
C ARG A 86 -13.06 13.80 -6.39
N ALA A 87 -13.15 12.49 -6.59
CA ALA A 87 -14.24 11.86 -7.32
C ALA A 87 -15.62 12.15 -6.69
N ILE A 88 -15.69 12.22 -5.35
CA ILE A 88 -16.92 12.45 -4.60
C ILE A 88 -17.24 13.94 -4.46
N ALA A 89 -16.23 14.77 -4.18
CA ALA A 89 -16.41 16.16 -3.78
C ALA A 89 -16.53 17.14 -4.95
N THR A 90 -16.05 16.78 -6.15
CA THR A 90 -16.18 17.68 -7.32
C THR A 90 -17.57 17.59 -7.95
N ILE A 91 -18.36 18.63 -7.70
CA ILE A 91 -19.65 18.88 -8.36
C ILE A 91 -19.43 18.98 -9.87
N VAL A 92 -20.27 18.29 -10.65
CA VAL A 92 -20.30 18.44 -12.10
C VAL A 92 -21.16 19.67 -12.42
N PRO A 93 -20.59 20.79 -12.89
CA PRO A 93 -21.38 21.98 -13.19
C PRO A 93 -22.35 21.67 -14.35
N ALA A 94 -23.61 22.08 -14.18
CA ALA A 94 -24.60 21.95 -15.24
C ALA A 94 -24.24 22.89 -16.41
N ALA A 95 -24.43 22.41 -17.65
CA ALA A 95 -24.29 23.27 -18.82
C ALA A 95 -25.31 24.43 -18.72
N PRO A 96 -24.88 25.69 -18.92
CA PRO A 96 -25.69 26.88 -18.62
C PRO A 96 -26.95 27.04 -19.49
N THR A 97 -27.07 26.29 -20.59
CA THR A 97 -28.16 26.41 -21.58
C THR A 97 -29.30 25.42 -21.38
N ALA A 98 -29.03 24.26 -20.79
CA ALA A 98 -29.94 23.12 -20.86
C ALA A 98 -31.25 23.26 -20.06
N ALA A 99 -31.28 24.07 -18.99
CA ALA A 99 -32.52 24.33 -18.25
C ALA A 99 -33.36 25.47 -18.87
N ARG A 100 -32.76 26.30 -19.73
CA ARG A 100 -33.43 27.43 -20.40
C ARG A 100 -34.01 27.04 -21.76
N GLU A 101 -33.55 25.95 -22.37
CA GLU A 101 -34.01 25.47 -23.69
C GLU A 101 -35.15 24.44 -23.63
N ALA A 102 -35.48 23.90 -22.45
CA ALA A 102 -36.57 22.95 -22.30
C ALA A 102 -37.93 23.66 -22.46
N ARG A 103 -38.48 23.62 -23.68
CA ARG A 103 -39.78 24.23 -24.02
C ARG A 103 -40.98 23.39 -23.58
N ASP A 104 -40.78 22.07 -23.35
CA ASP A 104 -41.83 21.11 -23.02
C ASP A 104 -41.46 20.17 -21.86
N GLY A 105 -42.45 19.67 -21.11
CA GLY A 105 -42.23 18.75 -19.97
C GLY A 105 -41.46 17.47 -20.34
N ARG A 106 -41.64 16.94 -21.55
CA ARG A 106 -40.88 15.79 -22.06
C ARG A 106 -39.40 16.12 -22.26
N SER A 107 -39.09 17.31 -22.76
CA SER A 107 -37.71 17.78 -22.95
C SER A 107 -37.00 18.02 -21.61
N LEU A 108 -37.73 18.45 -20.58
CA LEU A 108 -37.21 18.59 -19.21
C LEU A 108 -36.81 17.22 -18.62
N VAL A 109 -37.66 16.20 -18.78
CA VAL A 109 -37.38 14.84 -18.29
C VAL A 109 -36.17 14.22 -18.99
N GLU A 110 -36.08 14.35 -20.30
CA GLU A 110 -34.94 13.85 -21.09
C GLU A 110 -33.62 14.53 -20.69
N GLU A 111 -33.65 15.85 -20.44
CA GLU A 111 -32.48 16.59 -20.00
C GLU A 111 -32.05 16.22 -18.57
N VAL A 112 -32.99 15.99 -17.64
CA VAL A 112 -32.68 15.49 -16.28
C VAL A 112 -32.02 14.12 -16.34
N LEU A 113 -32.54 13.21 -17.15
CA LEU A 113 -31.97 11.87 -17.32
C LEU A 113 -30.57 11.92 -17.95
N LYS A 114 -30.39 12.72 -19.00
CA LYS A 114 -29.10 12.91 -19.66
C LYS A 114 -28.06 13.48 -18.70
N ARG A 115 -28.43 14.46 -17.87
CA ARG A 115 -27.55 15.02 -16.83
C ARG A 115 -27.16 13.99 -15.78
N GLY A 116 -28.11 13.19 -15.32
CA GLY A 116 -27.83 12.09 -14.39
C GLY A 116 -26.81 11.10 -14.96
N ASP A 117 -26.98 10.72 -16.22
CA ASP A 117 -26.07 9.83 -16.93
C ASP A 117 -24.68 10.46 -17.18
N ASP A 118 -24.61 11.76 -17.48
CA ASP A 118 -23.36 12.48 -17.68
C ASP A 118 -22.59 12.66 -16.35
N GLU A 119 -23.29 12.97 -15.26
CA GLU A 119 -22.70 13.03 -13.93
C GLU A 119 -22.17 11.65 -13.50
N ALA A 120 -22.98 10.60 -13.65
CA ALA A 120 -22.56 9.23 -13.34
C ALA A 120 -21.30 8.83 -14.14
N ARG A 121 -21.27 9.12 -15.45
CA ARG A 121 -20.09 8.83 -16.30
C ARG A 121 -18.84 9.61 -15.87
N GLN A 122 -18.99 10.86 -15.44
CA GLN A 122 -17.85 11.64 -14.94
C GLN A 122 -17.32 11.09 -13.61
N VAL A 123 -18.22 10.72 -12.68
CA VAL A 123 -17.85 10.10 -11.41
C VAL A 123 -17.15 8.76 -11.66
N ASP A 124 -17.70 7.90 -12.53
CA ASP A 124 -17.12 6.60 -12.87
C ASP A 124 -15.72 6.76 -13.53
N ARG A 125 -15.52 7.77 -14.39
CA ARG A 125 -14.20 8.05 -14.98
C ARG A 125 -13.17 8.45 -13.91
N ARG A 126 -13.57 9.28 -12.94
CA ARG A 126 -12.70 9.67 -11.82
C ARG A 126 -12.42 8.48 -10.91
N GLN A 127 -13.43 7.68 -10.58
CA GLN A 127 -13.27 6.43 -9.84
C GLN A 127 -12.32 5.46 -10.53
N ARG A 128 -12.35 5.35 -11.87
CA ARG A 128 -11.43 4.48 -12.60
C ARG A 128 -9.96 4.88 -12.38
N THR A 129 -9.67 6.18 -12.34
CA THR A 129 -8.31 6.65 -12.02
C THR A 129 -7.91 6.37 -10.57
N ALA A 130 -8.84 6.54 -9.63
CA ALA A 130 -8.61 6.20 -8.23
C ALA A 130 -8.39 4.69 -8.03
N ASN A 131 -9.20 3.85 -8.70
CA ASN A 131 -9.08 2.39 -8.68
C ASN A 131 -7.72 1.95 -9.25
N LEU A 132 -7.27 2.56 -10.35
CA LEU A 132 -5.95 2.25 -10.93
C LEU A 132 -4.83 2.59 -9.93
N ALA A 133 -4.90 3.74 -9.27
CA ALA A 133 -3.95 4.11 -8.22
C ALA A 133 -3.97 3.11 -7.06
N SER A 134 -5.15 2.66 -6.60
CA SER A 134 -5.30 1.63 -5.56
C SER A 134 -4.70 0.29 -5.97
N VAL A 135 -4.91 -0.15 -7.22
CA VAL A 135 -4.34 -1.40 -7.73
C VAL A 135 -2.81 -1.32 -7.76
N LEU A 136 -2.26 -0.21 -8.22
CA LEU A 136 -0.81 0.02 -8.19
C LEU A 136 -0.28 0.06 -6.75
N ALA A 137 -0.97 0.74 -5.83
CA ALA A 137 -0.61 0.79 -4.42
C ALA A 137 -0.57 -0.61 -3.79
N LEU A 138 -1.57 -1.43 -4.09
CA LEU A 138 -1.66 -2.81 -3.62
C LEU A 138 -0.52 -3.68 -4.20
N ALA A 139 -0.25 -3.56 -5.50
CA ALA A 139 0.84 -4.30 -6.14
C ALA A 139 2.20 -3.94 -5.53
N VAL A 140 2.48 -2.65 -5.32
CA VAL A 140 3.72 -2.18 -4.67
C VAL A 140 3.78 -2.65 -3.22
N THR A 141 2.65 -2.66 -2.50
CA THR A 141 2.57 -3.18 -1.13
C THR A 141 2.94 -4.67 -1.10
N MET A 142 2.35 -5.49 -1.97
CA MET A 142 2.65 -6.92 -2.07
C MET A 142 4.11 -7.17 -2.43
N LEU A 143 4.67 -6.42 -3.40
CA LEU A 143 6.08 -6.51 -3.76
C LEU A 143 7.00 -6.09 -2.60
N THR A 144 6.63 -5.06 -1.86
CA THR A 144 7.40 -4.58 -0.70
C THR A 144 7.44 -5.64 0.39
N PHE A 145 6.28 -6.19 0.78
CA PHE A 145 6.24 -7.28 1.77
C PHE A 145 6.94 -8.54 1.26
N GLY A 146 6.75 -8.91 0.00
CA GLY A 146 7.46 -10.02 -0.62
C GLY A 146 8.97 -9.82 -0.55
N SER A 147 9.47 -8.65 -0.95
CA SER A 147 10.90 -8.32 -0.88
C SER A 147 11.43 -8.35 0.55
N ALA A 148 10.64 -7.92 1.54
CA ALA A 148 11.04 -7.97 2.94
C ALA A 148 11.25 -9.41 3.45
N LEU A 149 10.56 -10.39 2.86
CA LEU A 149 10.71 -11.81 3.20
C LEU A 149 11.92 -12.47 2.53
N PHE A 150 12.30 -12.02 1.34
CA PHE A 150 13.36 -12.67 0.54
C PHE A 150 14.70 -11.91 0.55
N VAL A 151 14.71 -10.62 0.86
CA VAL A 151 15.93 -9.81 0.87
C VAL A 151 16.52 -9.80 2.27
N GLU A 152 17.70 -10.43 2.41
CA GLU A 152 18.49 -10.35 3.64
C GLU A 152 18.81 -8.89 3.96
N HIS A 153 18.72 -8.53 5.24
CA HIS A 153 18.89 -7.15 5.66
C HIS A 153 20.38 -6.81 5.64
N PRO A 154 20.85 -5.96 4.70
CA PRO A 154 22.27 -5.66 4.54
C PRO A 154 22.84 -5.01 5.80
N ASP A 155 22.01 -4.28 6.55
CA ASP A 155 22.42 -3.58 7.77
C ASP A 155 22.62 -4.49 8.99
N LYS A 156 22.30 -5.79 8.91
CA LYS A 156 22.52 -6.73 10.02
C LYS A 156 24.00 -7.05 10.18
N ALA A 157 24.73 -7.23 9.08
CA ALA A 157 26.11 -7.69 9.09
C ALA A 157 27.06 -6.54 8.69
N ARG A 158 27.89 -6.07 9.64
CA ARG A 158 28.91 -5.04 9.38
C ARG A 158 30.29 -5.64 9.46
N ARG A 159 31.18 -5.31 8.51
CA ARG A 159 32.60 -5.64 8.66
C ARG A 159 33.17 -4.96 9.90
N GLY A 160 33.81 -5.76 10.73
CA GLY A 160 34.38 -5.30 11.97
C GLY A 160 35.30 -6.33 12.60
N VAL A 161 35.79 -5.96 13.77
CA VAL A 161 36.79 -6.69 14.54
C VAL A 161 36.21 -6.98 15.91
N LEU A 162 36.20 -8.24 16.30
CA LEU A 162 35.88 -8.69 17.65
C LEU A 162 37.17 -8.93 18.43
N ILE A 163 37.30 -8.28 19.57
CA ILE A 163 38.37 -8.55 20.53
C ILE A 163 37.81 -9.50 21.59
N LEU A 164 38.39 -10.69 21.66
CA LEU A 164 37.94 -11.78 22.52
C LEU A 164 38.74 -11.84 23.82
N GLY A 165 38.02 -12.03 24.93
CA GLY A 165 38.64 -12.41 26.21
C GLY A 165 39.21 -13.83 26.17
N THR A 166 39.86 -14.24 27.26
CA THR A 166 40.48 -15.58 27.38
C THR A 166 39.47 -16.72 27.17
N GLU A 167 38.25 -16.57 27.69
CA GLU A 167 37.14 -17.52 27.49
C GLU A 167 36.70 -17.60 26.02
N GLY A 168 36.66 -16.46 25.32
CA GLY A 168 36.31 -16.39 23.91
C GLY A 168 37.37 -17.01 23.01
N GLN A 169 38.64 -16.77 23.32
CA GLN A 169 39.77 -17.41 22.64
C GLN A 169 39.75 -18.94 22.81
N ALA A 170 39.42 -19.43 24.01
CA ALA A 170 39.28 -20.86 24.25
C ALA A 170 38.12 -21.47 23.44
N THR A 171 36.98 -20.77 23.39
CA THR A 171 35.81 -21.18 22.61
C THR A 171 36.11 -21.20 21.11
N LEU A 172 36.74 -20.15 20.59
CA LEU A 172 37.12 -20.07 19.18
C LEU A 172 38.16 -21.14 18.82
N ARG A 173 39.13 -21.40 19.70
CA ARG A 173 40.11 -22.47 19.51
C ARG A 173 39.45 -23.84 19.43
N ALA A 174 38.42 -24.09 20.25
CA ALA A 174 37.67 -25.33 20.20
C ALA A 174 36.85 -25.49 18.90
N LEU A 175 36.35 -24.39 18.34
CA LEU A 175 35.51 -24.41 17.13
C LEU A 175 36.30 -24.36 15.81
N CYS A 176 37.34 -23.52 15.76
CA CYS A 176 38.10 -23.17 14.56
C CYS A 176 39.55 -23.67 14.58
N GLY A 177 40.02 -24.22 15.70
CA GLY A 177 41.44 -24.59 15.88
C GLY A 177 42.37 -23.40 16.13
N THR A 178 41.88 -22.16 15.99
CA THR A 178 42.64 -20.92 16.18
C THR A 178 42.14 -20.18 17.43
N GLY A 179 43.07 -19.77 18.30
CA GLY A 179 42.76 -19.04 19.53
C GLY A 179 43.22 -17.58 19.45
N GLU A 180 42.86 -16.90 18.36
CA GLU A 180 43.26 -15.51 18.15
C GLU A 180 42.44 -14.57 19.05
N ALA A 181 43.12 -13.61 19.67
CA ALA A 181 42.47 -12.60 20.50
C ALA A 181 41.66 -11.58 19.68
N ARG A 182 41.96 -11.48 18.39
CA ARG A 182 41.35 -10.55 17.44
C ARG A 182 40.77 -11.35 16.29
N VAL A 183 39.49 -11.14 16.01
CA VAL A 183 38.77 -11.85 14.95
C VAL A 183 38.16 -10.82 14.02
N ASP A 184 38.63 -10.78 12.77
CA ASP A 184 38.06 -9.95 11.72
C ASP A 184 36.94 -10.72 11.01
N GLY A 185 35.80 -10.06 10.76
CA GLY A 185 34.67 -10.68 10.08
C GLY A 185 33.47 -9.76 9.92
N GLU A 186 32.37 -10.30 9.42
CA GLU A 186 31.09 -9.61 9.37
C GLU A 186 30.31 -9.87 10.66
N ILE A 187 30.18 -8.85 11.49
CA ILE A 187 29.53 -8.92 12.80
C ILE A 187 28.05 -8.59 12.63
N ASP A 188 27.19 -9.46 13.16
CA ASP A 188 25.78 -9.15 13.28
C ASP A 188 25.56 -8.11 14.40
N VAL A 189 25.37 -6.84 14.03
CA VAL A 189 25.19 -5.76 15.01
C VAL A 189 23.92 -5.92 15.85
N THR A 190 22.91 -6.63 15.35
CA THR A 190 21.68 -6.89 16.11
C THR A 190 21.88 -7.97 17.18
N SER A 191 22.89 -8.84 16.99
CA SER A 191 23.20 -9.89 17.96
C SER A 191 23.82 -9.35 19.26
N PHE A 192 24.33 -8.11 19.28
CA PHE A 192 24.88 -7.51 20.50
C PHE A 192 23.85 -7.38 21.63
N SER A 193 22.55 -7.19 21.35
CA SER A 193 21.54 -7.16 22.42
C SER A 193 21.23 -8.54 23.02
N GLY A 194 21.68 -9.62 22.38
CA GLY A 194 21.48 -11.00 22.84
C GLY A 194 22.59 -11.52 23.76
N GLN A 195 22.46 -12.80 24.14
CA GLN A 195 23.48 -13.53 24.91
C GLN A 195 24.67 -13.95 24.05
N PHE A 196 24.51 -13.98 22.72
CA PHE A 196 25.52 -14.41 21.77
C PHE A 196 25.68 -13.36 20.67
N VAL A 197 26.92 -13.04 20.35
CA VAL A 197 27.29 -12.24 19.19
C VAL A 197 27.58 -13.19 18.02
N SER A 198 26.89 -13.00 16.90
CA SER A 198 27.14 -13.77 15.68
C SER A 198 28.17 -13.04 14.82
N VAL A 199 29.21 -13.75 14.39
CA VAL A 199 30.20 -13.23 13.44
C VAL A 199 30.39 -14.23 12.31
N ARG A 200 30.36 -13.74 11.08
CA ARG A 200 30.68 -14.52 9.88
C ARG A 200 32.16 -14.35 9.56
N LEU A 201 32.87 -15.46 9.55
CA LEU A 201 34.32 -15.55 9.35
C LEU A 201 34.62 -16.08 7.95
N ASP A 202 35.57 -15.45 7.27
CA ASP A 202 36.06 -15.92 5.97
C ASP A 202 36.62 -17.35 6.07
N ARG A 203 37.29 -17.65 7.20
CA ARG A 203 37.79 -19.00 7.53
C ARG A 203 37.67 -19.30 9.03
N CYS A 204 37.33 -20.55 9.33
CA CYS A 204 37.32 -21.14 10.65
C CYS A 204 37.88 -22.56 10.52
N GLY A 205 39.20 -22.71 10.77
CA GLY A 205 39.93 -23.94 10.47
C GLY A 205 39.92 -24.23 8.96
N GLU A 206 39.45 -25.42 8.59
CA GLU A 206 39.30 -25.82 7.18
C GLU A 206 38.03 -25.28 6.50
N ARG A 207 37.06 -24.77 7.29
CA ARG A 207 35.77 -24.31 6.78
C ARG A 207 35.85 -22.84 6.35
N ARG A 208 35.16 -22.50 5.28
CA ARG A 208 35.03 -21.12 4.76
C ARG A 208 33.63 -20.59 4.98
N ASP A 209 33.52 -19.27 5.10
CA ASP A 209 32.25 -18.55 5.23
C ASP A 209 31.35 -19.11 6.35
N VAL A 210 31.92 -19.19 7.56
CA VAL A 210 31.26 -19.82 8.72
C VAL A 210 30.75 -18.77 9.67
N THR A 211 29.47 -18.87 10.04
CA THR A 211 28.88 -18.07 11.12
C THR A 211 29.14 -18.73 12.47
N VAL A 212 29.91 -18.06 13.32
CA VAL A 212 30.22 -18.47 14.68
C VAL A 212 29.41 -17.63 15.67
N ARG A 213 28.86 -18.26 16.70
CA ARG A 213 28.15 -17.58 17.79
C ARG A 213 29.02 -17.59 19.04
N ILE A 214 29.45 -16.42 19.49
CA ILE A 214 30.34 -16.24 20.63
C ILE A 214 29.53 -15.64 21.78
N PRO A 215 29.59 -16.19 23.01
CA PRO A 215 28.93 -15.59 24.17
C PRO A 215 29.35 -14.13 24.34
N ARG A 216 28.40 -13.24 24.61
CA ARG A 216 28.68 -11.81 24.78
C ARG A 216 29.64 -11.55 25.95
N SER A 217 29.59 -12.37 27.01
CA SER A 217 30.51 -12.32 28.15
C SER A 217 31.98 -12.56 27.75
N ALA A 218 32.19 -13.28 26.66
CA ALA A 218 33.51 -13.63 26.15
C ALA A 218 34.08 -12.58 25.16
N VAL A 219 33.30 -11.56 24.81
CA VAL A 219 33.69 -10.44 23.95
C VAL A 219 34.13 -9.27 24.82
N SER A 220 35.39 -8.85 24.68
CA SER A 220 35.95 -7.71 25.42
C SER A 220 35.54 -6.39 24.78
N SER A 221 35.63 -6.29 23.45
CA SER A 221 35.19 -5.11 22.69
C SER A 221 34.93 -5.47 21.23
N ALA A 222 34.20 -4.61 20.53
CA ALA A 222 33.94 -4.72 19.10
C ALA A 222 34.18 -3.38 18.41
N LEU A 223 34.86 -3.41 17.27
CA LEU A 223 35.13 -2.24 16.44
C LEU A 223 34.50 -2.49 15.06
N THR A 224 33.47 -1.74 14.71
CA THR A 224 32.84 -1.80 13.37
C THR A 224 33.44 -0.72 12.47
N MET A 225 33.73 -1.04 11.20
CA MET A 225 34.42 -0.10 10.29
C MET A 225 33.54 1.04 9.71
N GLU A 226 32.29 1.18 10.15
CA GLU A 226 31.44 2.32 9.81
C GLU A 226 30.81 2.89 11.08
N GLY A 227 31.31 4.07 11.48
CA GLY A 227 30.80 4.92 12.55
C GLY A 227 30.61 6.33 12.02
#